data_AF-A0A645ER24-F1
#
_entry.id   AF-A0A645ER24-F1
#
_cell.length_a   1.000
_cell.length_b   1.000
_cell.length_c   1.000
_cell.angle_alpha   90.00
_cell.angle_beta   90.00
_cell.angle_gamma   90.00
#
_symmetry.space_group_name_H-M   'P 1'
#
loop_
_entity.id
_entity.type
_entity.pdbx_description
1 polymer ?
#
loop_
_entity_poly.entity_id
_entity_poly.type
_entity_poly.pdbx_seq_one_letter_code
_entity_poly.pdbx_strand_id
1 'polypeptide(L)' 'MPELTLEEKKDLAVRHLKKSLEIKGERTGVLEMRRHLSCYFKAIPHFKETRQRLVTENDSEELIKIIKNIG' A
#
# COMPACT_ATOMS: atom_id res chain seq x y z
N MET A 1 11.19 18.02 -6.27
CA MET A 1 11.73 16.87 -5.50
C MET A 1 11.98 15.74 -6.48
N PRO A 2 13.08 14.97 -6.34
CA PRO A 2 13.31 13.79 -7.18
C PRO A 2 12.15 12.81 -7.01
N GLU A 3 11.80 12.11 -8.09
CA GLU A 3 10.76 11.09 -8.04
C GLU A 3 11.29 9.86 -7.31
N LEU A 4 10.54 9.38 -6.30
CA LEU A 4 10.87 8.15 -5.59
C LEU A 4 10.87 6.97 -6.57
N THR A 5 11.88 6.12 -6.43
CA THR A 5 11.96 4.83 -7.12
C THR A 5 10.80 3.92 -6.70
N LEU A 6 10.55 2.86 -7.47
CA LEU A 6 9.50 1.89 -7.12
C LEU A 6 9.75 1.24 -5.75
N GLU A 7 10.98 0.85 -5.45
CA GLU A 7 11.34 0.26 -4.15
C GLU A 7 11.13 1.24 -3.00
N GLU A 8 11.53 2.51 -3.16
CA GLU A 8 11.26 3.53 -2.14
C GLU A 8 9.76 3.78 -1.96
N LYS A 9 8.96 3.75 -3.04
CA LYS A 9 7.49 3.84 -2.97
C LYS A 9 6.89 2.66 -2.20
N LYS A 10 7.40 1.44 -2.40
CA LYS A 10 6.98 0.23 -1.65
C LYS A 10 7.30 0.37 -0.17
N ASP A 11 8.54 0.71 0.15
CA ASP A 11 8.99 0.86 1.53
C ASP A 11 8.21 1.95 2.27
N LEU A 12 7.96 3.08 1.61
CA LEU A 12 7.16 4.16 2.17
C LEU A 12 5.71 3.72 2.41
N ALA A 13 5.10 3.00 1.47
CA ALA A 13 3.73 2.49 1.61
C ALA A 13 3.62 1.50 2.78
N VAL A 14 4.58 0.56 2.91
CA VAL A 14 4.64 -0.40 4.03
C VAL A 14 4.86 0.34 5.35
N ARG A 15 5.74 1.33 5.40
CA ARG A 15 6.00 2.12 6.61
C ARG A 15 4.74 2.86 7.08
N HIS A 16 4.02 3.51 6.16
CA HIS A 16 2.78 4.20 6.49
C HIS A 16 1.67 3.24 6.91
N LEU A 17 1.58 2.06 6.28
CA LEU A 17 0.65 1.02 6.71
C LEU A 17 0.94 0.63 8.16
N LYS A 18 2.17 0.20 8.47
CA LYS A 18 2.57 -0.19 9.83
C LYS A 18 2.30 0.90 10.86
N LYS A 19 2.63 2.16 10.54
CA LYS A 19 2.39 3.28 11.46
C LYS A 19 0.90 3.52 11.70
N SER A 20 0.07 3.36 10.67
CA SER A 20 -1.39 3.45 10.80
C SER A 20 -1.95 2.35 11.72
N LEU A 21 -1.45 1.12 11.58
CA LEU A 21 -1.84 -0.01 12.45
C LEU A 21 -1.43 0.24 13.91
N GLU A 22 -0.22 0.74 14.14
CA GLU A 22 0.31 1.06 15.48
C GLU A 22 -0.54 2.13 16.19
N ILE A 23 -0.95 3.18 15.48
CA ILE A 23 -1.68 4.31 16.07
C ILE A 23 -3.17 4.01 16.22
N LYS A 24 -3.78 3.38 15.21
CA LYS A 24 -5.26 3.29 15.07
C LYS A 24 -5.80 1.90 15.37
N GLY A 25 -4.92 0.92 15.59
CA GLY A 25 -5.27 -0.49 15.64
C GLY A 25 -5.43 -1.08 14.24
N GLU A 26 -5.42 -2.41 14.17
CA GLU A 26 -5.33 -3.17 12.93
C GLU A 26 -6.47 -2.83 11.94
N ARG A 27 -7.72 -3.01 12.36
CA ARG A 27 -8.90 -2.80 11.49
C ARG A 27 -8.97 -1.39 10.91
N THR A 28 -8.90 -0.37 11.78
CA THR A 28 -8.99 1.04 11.34
C THR A 28 -7.78 1.41 10.51
N GLY A 29 -6.58 0.98 10.93
CA GLY A 29 -5.34 1.25 10.23
C GLY A 29 -5.35 0.72 8.80
N VAL A 30 -5.82 -0.51 8.58
CA VAL A 30 -5.97 -1.11 7.25
C VAL A 30 -7.03 -0.37 6.41
N LEU A 31 -8.23 -0.18 6.96
CA LEU A 31 -9.37 0.38 6.20
C LEU A 31 -9.12 1.79 5.68
N GLU A 32 -8.34 2.59 6.40
CA GLU A 32 -7.90 3.89 5.92
C GLU A 32 -6.76 3.75 4.91
N MET A 33 -5.71 3.00 5.26
CA MET A 33 -4.52 2.92 4.41
C MET A 33 -4.82 2.34 3.04
N ARG A 34 -5.67 1.32 2.94
CA ARG A 34 -6.06 0.71 1.65
C ARG A 34 -6.62 1.71 0.64
N ARG A 35 -7.29 2.78 1.09
CA ARG A 35 -7.81 3.86 0.23
C ARG A 35 -6.68 4.71 -0.37
N HIS A 36 -5.55 4.79 0.32
CA HIS A 36 -4.41 5.60 -0.04
C HIS A 36 -3.30 4.82 -0.76
N LEU A 37 -3.17 3.50 -0.53
CA LEU A 37 -2.09 2.67 -1.10
C LEU A 37 -2.02 2.74 -2.63
N SER A 38 -3.16 2.79 -3.31
CA SER A 38 -3.18 2.92 -4.79
C SER A 38 -2.52 4.19 -5.32
N CYS A 39 -2.44 5.26 -4.52
CA CYS A 39 -1.83 6.52 -4.94
C CYS A 39 -0.30 6.47 -5.01
N TYR A 40 0.34 5.51 -4.35
CA TYR A 40 1.81 5.35 -4.35
C TYR A 40 2.34 4.81 -5.69
N PHE A 41 1.47 4.17 -6.48
CA PHE A 41 1.85 3.34 -7.62
C PHE A 41 1.14 3.75 -8.93
N LYS A 42 0.69 5.01 -9.05
CA LYS A 42 -0.11 5.50 -10.18
C LYS A 42 0.55 5.38 -11.56
N ALA A 43 1.89 5.30 -11.63
CA ALA A 43 2.64 5.27 -12.88
C ALA A 43 2.94 3.84 -13.40
N ILE A 44 2.38 2.81 -12.77
CA ILE A 44 2.72 1.41 -13.09
C ILE A 44 1.78 0.85 -14.18
N PRO A 45 2.32 0.23 -15.25
CA PRO A 45 1.52 -0.49 -16.24
C PRO A 45 0.68 -1.62 -15.61
N HIS A 46 -0.46 -1.96 -16.20
CA HIS A 46 -1.32 -3.07 -15.72
C HIS A 46 -1.77 -2.99 -14.25
N PHE A 47 -1.75 -1.81 -13.64
CA PHE A 47 -2.02 -1.63 -12.21
C PHE A 47 -3.50 -1.79 -11.81
N LYS A 48 -4.43 -2.05 -12.74
CA LYS A 48 -5.86 -2.15 -12.43
C LYS A 48 -6.19 -3.26 -11.43
N GLU A 49 -5.64 -4.46 -11.65
CA GLU A 49 -5.89 -5.63 -10.79
C GLU A 49 -5.24 -5.45 -9.42
N THR A 50 -3.96 -5.07 -9.40
CA THR A 50 -3.22 -4.75 -8.17
C THR A 50 -3.92 -3.65 -7.37
N ARG A 51 -4.41 -2.59 -8.04
CA ARG A 51 -5.19 -1.53 -7.41
C ARG A 51 -6.45 -2.08 -6.75
N GLN A 52 -7.19 -2.95 -7.44
CA GLN A 52 -8.41 -3.54 -6.89
C GLN A 52 -8.08 -4.33 -5.62
N ARG A 53 -7.07 -5.20 -5.66
CA ARG A 53 -6.61 -5.96 -4.49
C ARG A 53 -6.19 -5.05 -3.34
N LEU A 54 -5.41 -3.99 -3.62
CA LEU A 54 -4.97 -3.02 -2.62
C LEU A 54 -6.12 -2.30 -1.92
N VAL A 55 -7.24 -2.01 -2.59
CA VAL A 55 -8.36 -1.26 -1.99
C VAL A 55 -9.42 -2.16 -1.34
N THR A 56 -9.39 -3.47 -1.59
CA THR A 56 -10.34 -4.45 -1.04
C THR A 56 -9.78 -5.31 0.08
N GLU A 57 -8.47 -5.56 0.10
CA GLU A 57 -7.83 -6.38 1.13
C GLU A 57 -8.00 -5.75 2.52
N ASN A 58 -8.27 -6.61 3.51
CA ASN A 58 -8.46 -6.24 4.91
C ASN A 58 -7.36 -6.82 5.82
N ASP A 59 -6.60 -7.80 5.34
CA ASP A 59 -5.48 -8.37 6.07
C ASP A 59 -4.22 -7.51 5.85
N SER A 60 -3.58 -7.14 6.95
CA SER A 60 -2.42 -6.26 6.92
C SER A 60 -1.16 -6.94 6.34
N GLU A 61 -1.00 -8.24 6.57
CA GLU A 61 0.12 -9.02 6.04
C GLU A 61 -0.02 -9.25 4.54
N GLU A 62 -1.21 -9.58 4.06
CA GLU A 62 -1.52 -9.72 2.63
C GLU A 62 -1.34 -8.39 1.89
N LEU A 63 -1.74 -7.26 2.49
CA LEU A 63 -1.44 -5.94 1.92
C LEU A 63 0.07 -5.72 1.76
N ILE A 64 0.87 -6.08 2.76
CA ILE A 64 2.34 -5.96 2.68
C ILE A 64 2.89 -6.86 1.56
N LYS A 65 2.39 -8.10 1.42
CA LYS A 65 2.79 -9.01 0.33
C LYS A 65 2.43 -8.44 -1.03
N ILE A 66 1.22 -7.92 -1.19
CA ILE A 66 0.77 -7.27 -2.43
C ILE A 66 1.72 -6.12 -2.78
N ILE A 67 2.02 -5.22 -1.84
CA ILE A 67 2.91 -4.08 -2.05
C ILE A 67 4.31 -4.53 -2.50
N LYS A 68 4.89 -5.53 -1.82
CA LYS A 68 6.24 -6.03 -2.15
C LYS A 68 6.32 -6.65 -3.55
N ASN A 69 5.24 -7.28 -4.01
CA ASN A 69 5.16 -7.96 -5.30
C ASN A 69 4.86 -7.04 -6.49
N ILE A 70 4.72 -5.72 -6.27
CA ILE A 70 4.51 -4.76 -7.36
C ILE A 70 5.79 -4.66 -8.21
N GLY A 71 5.69 -4.79 -9.52
CA GLY A 71 6.82 -4.71 -10.47
C GLY A 71 6.54 -3.69 -11.57
#